data_AF-A0A2H6N4X1-F1
#
_entry.id   AF-A0A2H6N4X1-F1
#
_cell.length_a   1.000
_cell.length_b   1.000
_cell.length_c   1.000
_cell.angle_alpha   90.00
_cell.angle_beta   90.00
_cell.angle_gamma   90.00
#
_symmetry.space_group_name_H-M   'P 1'
#
loop_
_entity.id
_entity.type
_entity.pdbx_description
1 polymer ?
#
loop_
_entity_poly.entity_id
_entity_poly.type
_entity_poly.pdbx_seq_one_letter_code
_entity_poly.pdbx_strand_id
1 'polypeptide(L)'
;LFNIGALYTQIGTKCNRQTGAGLQKAISAFQKAAGVLNYLKETFTHTPSYDMSPAMLSVLVKMMLAQVQECVFEQICLPGIQNEFFTLIKMAQEVVKVGEMYLLVDTAMSQAPVKENIPYSWSKLAQVKSDHFRALAHYFVATMLSDHQLHQTDDEDQQEKAFGQLYDHMPEGMTPLAVLRDRSQRKQLGRLHLHKALMYHKEALRVCNLCTKLRNIEILQEILSVAHKRSLLKYTEQEQKDDFFR
;
A
#
# COMPACT_ATOMS: atom_id res chain seq x y z
N LEU A 1 -26.82 -3.15 15.25
CA LEU A 1 -25.53 -2.45 15.02
C LEU A 1 -24.63 -3.20 14.03
N PHE A 2 -24.35 -4.48 14.24
CA PHE A 2 -23.52 -5.29 13.31
C PHE A 2 -23.99 -5.16 11.84
N ASN A 3 -25.28 -5.39 11.58
CA ASN A 3 -25.86 -5.25 10.24
C ASN A 3 -25.78 -3.82 9.66
N ILE A 4 -25.79 -2.79 10.50
CA ILE A 4 -25.60 -1.40 10.06
C ILE A 4 -24.15 -1.21 9.61
N GLY A 5 -23.19 -1.75 10.38
CA GLY A 5 -21.78 -1.82 9.96
C GLY A 5 -21.63 -2.52 8.61
N ALA A 6 -22.25 -3.69 8.44
CA ALA A 6 -22.25 -4.43 7.19
C ALA A 6 -22.92 -3.67 6.03
N LEU A 7 -23.99 -2.91 6.26
CA LEU A 7 -24.60 -2.07 5.24
C LEU A 7 -23.65 -0.96 4.78
N TYR A 8 -22.95 -0.32 5.71
CA TYR A 8 -21.94 0.68 5.38
C TYR A 8 -20.77 0.10 4.57
N THR A 9 -20.32 -1.13 4.87
CA THR A 9 -19.29 -1.78 4.05
C THR A 9 -19.77 -1.98 2.61
N GLN A 10 -21.01 -2.43 2.42
CA GLN A 10 -21.61 -2.61 1.09
C GLN A 10 -21.78 -1.29 0.33
N ILE A 11 -22.12 -0.21 1.02
CA ILE A 11 -22.17 1.13 0.40
C ILE A 11 -20.77 1.53 -0.08
N GLY A 12 -19.75 1.36 0.76
CA GLY A 12 -18.37 1.72 0.42
C GLY A 12 -17.81 0.91 -0.76
N THR A 13 -18.15 -0.38 -0.86
CA THR A 13 -17.69 -1.24 -1.98
C THR A 13 -18.41 -0.95 -3.30
N LYS A 14 -19.64 -0.41 -3.27
CA LYS A 14 -20.43 -0.07 -4.48
C LYS A 14 -20.19 1.35 -5.01
N CYS A 15 -19.39 2.17 -4.33
CA CYS A 15 -19.10 3.53 -4.79
C CYS A 15 -18.18 3.54 -6.02
N ASN A 16 -18.42 4.46 -6.97
CA ASN A 16 -17.53 4.65 -8.11
C ASN A 16 -16.24 5.39 -7.69
N ARG A 17 -15.17 4.63 -7.46
CA ARG A 17 -13.87 5.15 -7.00
C ARG A 17 -13.05 5.86 -8.07
N GLN A 18 -13.53 5.91 -9.32
CA GLN A 18 -12.92 6.71 -10.39
C GLN A 18 -13.31 8.20 -10.31
N THR A 19 -14.04 8.61 -9.28
CA THR A 19 -14.46 10.00 -9.08
C THR A 19 -14.14 10.45 -7.65
N GLY A 20 -13.78 11.73 -7.48
CA GLY A 20 -13.49 12.28 -6.15
C GLY A 20 -14.68 12.17 -5.19
N ALA A 21 -15.90 12.42 -5.69
CA ALA A 21 -17.13 12.27 -4.89
C ALA A 21 -17.39 10.81 -4.47
N GLY A 22 -17.14 9.85 -5.37
CA GLY A 22 -17.32 8.43 -5.04
C GLY A 22 -16.27 7.93 -4.04
N LEU A 23 -15.03 8.38 -4.13
CA LEU A 23 -13.98 8.10 -3.14
C LEU A 23 -14.33 8.68 -1.76
N GLN A 24 -14.74 9.94 -1.70
CA GLN A 24 -15.18 10.56 -0.45
C GLN A 24 -16.36 9.83 0.19
N LYS A 25 -17.32 9.39 -0.63
CA LYS A 25 -18.45 8.57 -0.17
C LYS A 25 -17.99 7.20 0.36
N ALA A 26 -17.04 6.54 -0.33
CA ALA A 26 -16.48 5.27 0.10
C ALA A 26 -15.75 5.40 1.45
N ILE A 27 -14.89 6.43 1.59
CA ILE A 27 -14.18 6.77 2.83
C ILE A 27 -15.18 6.96 3.97
N SER A 28 -16.18 7.82 3.78
CA SER A 28 -17.19 8.09 4.81
C SER A 28 -17.95 6.82 5.22
N ALA A 29 -18.31 5.97 4.26
CA ALA A 29 -19.00 4.72 4.53
C ALA A 29 -18.12 3.74 5.34
N PHE A 30 -16.87 3.51 4.94
CA PHE A 30 -15.97 2.62 5.68
C PHE A 30 -15.62 3.16 7.08
N GLN A 31 -15.45 4.48 7.24
CA GLN A 31 -15.27 5.10 8.56
C GLN A 31 -16.49 4.88 9.45
N LYS A 32 -17.71 5.05 8.93
CA LYS A 32 -18.95 4.77 9.67
C LYS A 32 -19.06 3.29 10.04
N ALA A 33 -18.70 2.38 9.14
CA ALA A 33 -18.64 0.95 9.44
C ALA A 33 -17.66 0.66 10.57
N ALA A 34 -16.43 1.19 10.49
CA ALA A 34 -15.40 1.04 11.52
C ALA A 34 -15.89 1.57 12.89
N GLY A 35 -16.50 2.76 12.93
CA GLY A 35 -17.03 3.35 14.15
C GLY A 35 -18.15 2.52 14.78
N VAL A 36 -19.13 2.08 13.98
CA VAL A 36 -20.24 1.24 14.47
C VAL A 36 -19.74 -0.11 14.99
N LEU A 37 -18.80 -0.74 14.30
CA LEU A 37 -18.22 -2.03 14.72
C LEU A 37 -17.34 -1.87 15.97
N ASN A 38 -16.59 -0.77 16.09
CA ASN A 38 -15.80 -0.50 17.29
C ASN A 38 -16.68 -0.22 18.51
N TYR A 39 -17.76 0.54 18.33
CA TYR A 39 -18.74 0.75 19.39
C TYR A 39 -19.39 -0.56 19.84
N LEU A 40 -19.77 -1.43 18.89
CA LEU A 40 -20.31 -2.75 19.21
C LEU A 40 -19.30 -3.59 20.01
N LYS A 41 -18.02 -3.57 19.62
CA LYS A 41 -16.93 -4.27 20.32
C LYS A 41 -16.79 -3.83 21.78
N GLU A 42 -16.97 -2.53 22.06
CA GLU A 42 -16.81 -1.96 23.39
C GLU A 42 -18.04 -2.12 24.28
N THR A 43 -19.24 -2.19 23.70
CA THR A 43 -20.50 -2.18 24.45
C THR A 43 -21.17 -3.54 24.60
N PHE A 44 -20.78 -4.53 23.79
CA PHE A 44 -21.49 -5.81 23.72
C PHE A 44 -20.60 -6.98 24.14
N THR A 45 -20.61 -7.27 25.45
CA THR A 45 -19.74 -8.28 26.08
C THR A 45 -20.30 -9.71 25.99
N HIS A 46 -21.61 -9.88 25.78
CA HIS A 46 -22.26 -11.17 25.63
C HIS A 46 -22.66 -11.42 24.16
N THR A 47 -21.74 -11.96 23.39
CA THR A 47 -21.91 -12.13 21.94
C THR A 47 -22.60 -13.45 21.62
N PRO A 48 -23.72 -13.48 20.87
CA PRO A 48 -24.45 -14.70 20.56
C PRO A 48 -23.75 -15.56 19.51
N SER A 49 -22.78 -15.00 18.78
CA SER A 49 -22.03 -15.68 17.73
C SER A 49 -20.61 -15.10 17.61
N TYR A 50 -19.70 -15.92 17.07
CA TYR A 50 -18.27 -15.61 17.02
C TYR A 50 -17.93 -14.40 16.14
N ASP A 51 -18.71 -14.16 15.09
CA ASP A 51 -18.57 -12.99 14.20
C ASP A 51 -18.71 -11.65 14.94
N MET A 52 -19.44 -11.64 16.06
CA MET A 52 -19.59 -10.50 16.96
C MET A 52 -18.60 -10.50 18.12
N SER A 53 -17.70 -11.49 18.22
CA SER A 53 -16.68 -11.53 19.27
C SER A 53 -15.76 -10.29 19.18
N PRO A 54 -15.22 -9.80 20.32
CA PRO A 54 -14.32 -8.65 20.30
C PRO A 54 -13.10 -8.84 19.40
N ALA A 55 -12.60 -10.08 19.29
CA ALA A 55 -11.50 -10.45 18.41
C ALA A 55 -11.86 -10.29 16.93
N MET A 56 -13.01 -10.82 16.49
CA MET A 56 -13.47 -10.68 15.11
C MET A 56 -13.79 -9.22 14.77
N LEU A 57 -14.51 -8.51 15.65
CA LEU A 57 -14.82 -7.10 15.45
C LEU A 57 -13.55 -6.24 15.34
N SER A 58 -12.51 -6.54 16.12
CA SER A 58 -11.20 -5.89 16.01
C SER A 58 -10.57 -6.06 14.63
N VAL A 59 -10.70 -7.23 14.01
CA VAL A 59 -10.23 -7.48 12.64
C VAL A 59 -11.08 -6.75 11.61
N LEU A 60 -12.41 -6.78 11.73
CA LEU A 60 -13.30 -6.07 10.82
C LEU A 60 -13.07 -4.56 10.86
N VAL A 61 -12.86 -3.97 12.04
CA VAL A 61 -12.50 -2.56 12.20
C VAL A 61 -11.19 -2.25 11.48
N LYS A 62 -10.13 -3.04 11.71
CA LYS A 62 -8.84 -2.87 11.00
C LYS A 62 -9.00 -2.96 9.49
N MET A 63 -9.80 -3.90 9.01
CA MET A 63 -10.08 -4.06 7.58
C MET A 63 -10.77 -2.82 7.00
N MET A 64 -11.73 -2.23 7.71
CA MET A 64 -12.38 -1.00 7.26
C MET A 64 -11.41 0.17 7.22
N LEU A 65 -10.53 0.31 8.22
CA LEU A 65 -9.50 1.35 8.23
C LEU A 65 -8.45 1.17 7.13
N ALA A 66 -8.07 -0.07 6.80
CA ALA A 66 -7.20 -0.35 5.66
C ALA A 66 -7.87 0.05 4.32
N GLN A 67 -9.17 -0.23 4.15
CA GLN A 67 -9.92 0.22 2.97
C GLN A 67 -10.09 1.74 2.90
N VAL A 68 -10.23 2.42 4.03
CA VAL A 68 -10.20 3.89 4.09
C VAL A 68 -8.86 4.41 3.57
N GLN A 69 -7.76 3.88 4.09
CA GLN A 69 -6.41 4.29 3.72
C GLN A 69 -6.13 4.06 2.23
N GLU A 70 -6.59 2.94 1.68
CA GLU A 70 -6.53 2.65 0.23
C GLU A 70 -7.33 3.67 -0.59
N CYS A 71 -8.54 4.05 -0.16
CA CYS A 71 -9.33 5.08 -0.85
C CYS A 71 -8.68 6.47 -0.78
N VAL A 72 -7.99 6.79 0.33
CA VAL A 72 -7.23 8.05 0.44
C VAL A 72 -6.06 8.06 -0.56
N PHE A 73 -5.33 6.95 -0.67
CA PHE A 73 -4.30 6.79 -1.69
C PHE A 73 -4.87 6.94 -3.11
N GLU A 74 -5.97 6.24 -3.43
CA GLU A 74 -6.66 6.36 -4.72
C GLU A 74 -7.06 7.83 -5.03
N GLN A 75 -7.47 8.59 -4.01
CA GLN A 75 -7.81 10.01 -4.17
C GLN A 75 -6.58 10.87 -4.51
N ILE A 76 -5.42 10.56 -3.95
CA ILE A 76 -4.17 11.24 -4.29
C ILE A 76 -3.75 10.90 -5.72
N CYS A 77 -4.00 9.66 -6.18
CA CYS A 77 -3.70 9.22 -7.54
C CYS A 77 -4.69 9.72 -8.60
N LEU A 78 -5.90 10.11 -8.21
CA LEU A 78 -7.00 10.47 -9.12
C LEU A 78 -6.64 11.52 -10.20
N PRO A 79 -5.95 12.63 -9.91
CA PRO A 79 -5.57 13.61 -10.96
C PRO A 79 -4.48 13.09 -11.91
N GLY A 80 -3.97 11.88 -11.70
CA GLY A 80 -2.80 11.34 -12.38
C GLY A 80 -1.53 11.50 -11.54
N ILE A 81 -0.62 10.54 -11.69
CA ILE A 81 0.67 10.55 -10.97
C ILE A 81 1.70 11.23 -11.86
N GLN A 82 2.04 12.47 -11.51
CA GLN A 82 3.10 13.21 -12.18
C GLN A 82 4.48 12.71 -11.73
N ASN A 83 5.43 12.68 -12.67
CA ASN A 83 6.80 12.23 -12.41
C ASN A 83 7.65 13.34 -11.77
N GLU A 84 7.18 13.88 -10.65
CA GLU A 84 7.79 14.98 -9.93
C GLU A 84 8.24 14.52 -8.54
N PHE A 85 9.32 15.10 -8.03
CA PHE A 85 9.96 14.68 -6.77
C PHE A 85 8.97 14.61 -5.59
N PHE A 86 8.32 15.72 -5.26
CA PHE A 86 7.39 15.78 -4.13
C PHE A 86 6.12 14.94 -4.35
N THR A 87 5.65 14.85 -5.60
CA THR A 87 4.52 13.98 -5.95
C THR A 87 4.86 12.52 -5.67
N LEU A 88 6.02 12.05 -6.11
CA LEU A 88 6.46 10.65 -5.90
C LEU A 88 6.77 10.35 -4.42
N ILE A 89 7.34 11.29 -3.67
CA ILE A 89 7.51 11.14 -2.22
C ILE A 89 6.15 10.99 -1.54
N LYS A 90 5.19 11.86 -1.86
CA LYS A 90 3.84 11.80 -1.29
C LYS A 90 3.17 10.46 -1.63
N MET A 91 3.33 9.95 -2.85
CA MET A 91 2.84 8.63 -3.24
C MET A 91 3.49 7.51 -2.43
N ALA A 92 4.82 7.54 -2.28
CA ALA A 92 5.56 6.54 -1.50
C ALA A 92 5.13 6.53 -0.02
N GLN A 93 5.01 7.72 0.59
CA GLN A 93 4.58 7.88 1.98
C GLN A 93 3.15 7.40 2.21
N GLU A 94 2.23 7.64 1.27
CA GLU A 94 0.85 7.21 1.47
C GLU A 94 0.69 5.71 1.23
N VAL A 95 1.32 5.18 0.18
CA VAL A 95 1.15 3.79 -0.21
C VAL A 95 1.82 2.82 0.77
N VAL A 96 2.92 3.22 1.42
CA VAL A 96 3.52 2.40 2.50
C VAL A 96 2.56 2.24 3.67
N LYS A 97 1.84 3.29 4.07
CA LYS A 97 0.81 3.22 5.11
C LYS A 97 -0.32 2.27 4.72
N VAL A 98 -0.75 2.27 3.46
CA VAL A 98 -1.76 1.30 2.97
C VAL A 98 -1.24 -0.13 3.18
N GLY A 99 0.00 -0.40 2.78
CA GLY A 99 0.64 -1.70 2.96
C GLY A 99 0.72 -2.13 4.43
N GLU A 100 1.14 -1.23 5.32
CA GLU A 100 1.23 -1.47 6.76
C GLU A 100 -0.14 -1.75 7.39
N MET A 101 -1.17 -1.00 7.01
CA MET A 101 -2.53 -1.23 7.49
C MET A 101 -3.03 -2.62 7.07
N TYR A 102 -2.72 -3.07 5.85
CA TYR A 102 -3.05 -4.43 5.42
C TYR A 102 -2.21 -5.51 6.11
N LEU A 103 -0.95 -5.24 6.45
CA LEU A 103 -0.13 -6.13 7.25
C LEU A 103 -0.72 -6.32 8.66
N LEU A 104 -1.20 -5.25 9.29
CA LEU A 104 -1.89 -5.32 10.58
C LEU A 104 -3.17 -6.16 10.49
N VAL A 105 -3.91 -6.05 9.38
CA VAL A 105 -5.08 -6.90 9.12
C VAL A 105 -4.68 -8.36 9.00
N ASP A 106 -3.70 -8.71 8.16
CA ASP A 106 -3.25 -10.09 7.98
C ASP A 106 -2.69 -10.71 9.28
N THR A 107 -1.93 -9.93 10.05
CA THR A 107 -1.40 -10.33 11.36
C THR A 107 -2.54 -10.67 12.31
N ALA A 108 -3.56 -9.79 12.40
CA ALA A 108 -4.70 -10.01 13.28
C ALA A 108 -5.56 -11.20 12.85
N MET A 109 -5.68 -11.46 11.53
CA MET A 109 -6.36 -12.64 11.00
C MET A 109 -5.60 -13.95 11.26
N SER A 110 -4.28 -13.87 11.42
CA SER A 110 -3.43 -15.05 11.62
C SER A 110 -3.35 -15.49 13.09
N GLN A 111 -3.93 -14.73 14.02
CA GLN A 111 -3.96 -15.05 15.44
C GLN A 111 -5.18 -15.91 15.81
N ALA A 112 -5.00 -16.87 16.72
CA ALA A 112 -6.12 -17.60 17.33
C ALA A 112 -6.92 -16.65 18.27
N PRO A 113 -8.25 -16.79 18.37
CA PRO A 113 -9.10 -17.75 17.67
C PRO A 113 -9.55 -17.29 16.26
N VAL A 114 -9.14 -16.11 15.79
CA VAL A 114 -9.66 -15.52 14.54
C VAL A 114 -9.29 -16.36 13.31
N LYS A 115 -8.06 -16.86 13.27
CA LYS A 115 -7.54 -17.69 12.17
C LYS A 115 -8.44 -18.88 11.81
N GLU A 116 -9.07 -19.49 12.81
CA GLU A 116 -9.90 -20.69 12.64
C GLU A 116 -11.30 -20.37 12.10
N ASN A 117 -11.73 -19.11 12.26
CA ASN A 117 -13.11 -18.69 12.01
C ASN A 117 -13.23 -17.73 10.81
N ILE A 118 -12.11 -17.20 10.30
CA ILE A 118 -12.11 -16.28 9.17
C ILE A 118 -11.87 -17.01 7.84
N PRO A 119 -12.52 -16.59 6.74
CA PRO A 119 -12.23 -17.17 5.43
C PRO A 119 -10.75 -17.04 5.07
N TYR A 120 -10.10 -18.16 4.73
CA TYR A 120 -8.70 -18.20 4.34
C TYR A 120 -8.34 -17.20 3.23
N SER A 121 -9.23 -17.01 2.26
CA SER A 121 -9.05 -16.07 1.16
C SER A 121 -8.96 -14.60 1.61
N TRP A 122 -9.54 -14.24 2.75
CA TRP A 122 -9.46 -12.87 3.27
C TRP A 122 -8.07 -12.55 3.82
N SER A 123 -7.48 -13.45 4.62
CA SER A 123 -6.08 -13.31 5.07
C SER A 123 -5.14 -13.28 3.88
N LYS A 124 -5.29 -14.20 2.91
CA LYS A 124 -4.45 -14.19 1.71
C LYS A 124 -4.59 -12.89 0.91
N LEU A 125 -5.79 -12.33 0.79
CA LEU A 125 -5.98 -11.05 0.09
C LEU A 125 -5.34 -9.88 0.85
N ALA A 126 -5.43 -9.86 2.18
CA ALA A 126 -4.75 -8.86 3.01
C ALA A 126 -3.22 -8.94 2.84
N GLN A 127 -2.67 -10.16 2.85
CA GLN A 127 -1.24 -10.39 2.57
C GLN A 127 -0.85 -9.89 1.16
N VAL A 128 -1.60 -10.27 0.12
CA VAL A 128 -1.36 -9.84 -1.26
C VAL A 128 -1.39 -8.31 -1.39
N LYS A 129 -2.37 -7.65 -0.76
CA LYS A 129 -2.46 -6.18 -0.76
C LYS A 129 -1.29 -5.54 -0.01
N SER A 130 -0.93 -6.06 1.16
CA SER A 130 0.24 -5.60 1.91
C SER A 130 1.51 -5.63 1.05
N ASP A 131 1.80 -6.77 0.41
CA ASP A 131 2.99 -6.92 -0.43
C ASP A 131 2.92 -6.05 -1.69
N HIS A 132 1.76 -5.94 -2.34
CA HIS A 132 1.57 -5.07 -3.50
C HIS A 132 1.81 -3.59 -3.18
N PHE A 133 1.21 -3.07 -2.11
CA PHE A 133 1.37 -1.66 -1.75
C PHE A 133 2.80 -1.35 -1.24
N ARG A 134 3.44 -2.30 -0.55
CA ARG A 134 4.87 -2.17 -0.20
C ARG A 134 5.77 -2.17 -1.44
N ALA A 135 5.46 -3.00 -2.44
CA ALA A 135 6.16 -2.98 -3.72
C ALA A 135 5.99 -1.63 -4.45
N LEU A 136 4.77 -1.07 -4.45
CA LEU A 136 4.51 0.26 -5.01
C LEU A 136 5.27 1.36 -4.28
N ALA A 137 5.39 1.31 -2.94
CA ALA A 137 6.19 2.26 -2.18
C ALA A 137 7.65 2.26 -2.68
N HIS A 138 8.25 1.08 -2.77
CA HIS A 138 9.59 0.94 -3.31
C HIS A 138 9.70 1.40 -4.77
N TYR A 139 8.70 1.13 -5.60
CA TYR A 139 8.66 1.59 -6.98
C TYR A 139 8.65 3.12 -7.09
N PHE A 140 7.84 3.82 -6.28
CA PHE A 140 7.80 5.28 -6.29
C PHE A 140 9.11 5.90 -5.80
N VAL A 141 9.69 5.38 -4.71
CA VAL A 141 11.00 5.83 -4.23
C VAL A 141 12.08 5.62 -5.29
N ALA A 142 12.09 4.46 -5.94
CA ALA A 142 13.05 4.20 -7.00
C ALA A 142 12.87 5.15 -8.20
N THR A 143 11.64 5.36 -8.63
CA THR A 143 11.32 6.25 -9.75
C THR A 143 11.78 7.67 -9.43
N MET A 144 11.50 8.15 -8.22
CA MET A 144 11.96 9.44 -7.72
C MET A 144 13.48 9.54 -7.77
N LEU A 145 14.21 8.58 -7.18
CA LEU A 145 15.68 8.61 -7.17
C LEU A 145 16.28 8.58 -8.59
N SER A 146 15.69 7.78 -9.49
CA SER A 146 16.15 7.59 -10.87
C SER A 146 15.99 8.83 -11.73
N ASP A 147 14.82 9.46 -11.62
CA ASP A 147 14.37 10.50 -12.54
C ASP A 147 14.63 11.90 -11.99
N HIS A 148 14.90 12.02 -10.69
CA HIS A 148 15.22 13.29 -10.05
C HIS A 148 16.43 13.96 -10.71
N GLN A 149 16.35 15.27 -10.86
CA GLN A 149 17.45 16.13 -11.29
C GLN A 149 17.44 17.32 -10.34
N LEU A 150 18.60 17.65 -9.78
CA LEU A 150 18.74 18.84 -8.95
C LEU A 150 18.92 20.04 -9.87
N HIS A 151 18.08 21.05 -9.68
CA HIS A 151 18.17 22.34 -10.33
C HIS A 151 18.62 23.42 -9.34
N GLN A 152 19.27 24.49 -9.84
CA GLN A 152 19.77 25.58 -8.97
C GLN A 152 18.66 26.32 -8.20
N THR A 153 17.42 26.19 -8.65
CA THR A 153 16.23 26.81 -8.03
C THR A 153 15.54 25.89 -7.03
N ASP A 154 16.00 24.65 -6.88
CA ASP A 154 15.39 23.68 -5.97
C ASP A 154 15.73 24.04 -4.51
N ASP A 155 14.73 23.90 -3.64
CA ASP A 155 14.92 23.98 -2.19
C ASP A 155 15.51 22.65 -1.70
N GLU A 156 16.84 22.56 -1.67
CA GLU A 156 17.57 21.37 -1.23
C GLU A 156 17.20 20.95 0.20
N ASP A 157 17.00 21.91 1.11
CA ASP A 157 16.66 21.64 2.51
C ASP A 157 15.27 20.98 2.61
N GLN A 158 14.30 21.46 1.83
CA GLN A 158 12.98 20.86 1.75
C GLN A 158 13.02 19.46 1.12
N GLN A 159 13.81 19.28 0.06
CA GLN A 159 13.96 17.98 -0.60
C GLN A 159 14.65 16.97 0.32
N GLU A 160 15.70 17.38 1.02
CA GLU A 160 16.42 16.56 2.00
C GLU A 160 15.45 16.09 3.09
N LYS A 161 14.69 17.02 3.67
CA LYS A 161 13.73 16.70 4.73
C LYS A 161 12.65 15.73 4.24
N ALA A 162 12.08 15.97 3.06
CA ALA A 162 11.04 15.11 2.50
C ALA A 162 11.57 13.71 2.19
N PHE A 163 12.78 13.61 1.63
CA PHE A 163 13.42 12.33 1.34
C PHE A 163 13.80 11.58 2.62
N GLY A 164 14.37 12.27 3.61
CA GLY A 164 14.74 11.68 4.90
C GLY A 164 13.55 11.05 5.63
N GLN A 165 12.35 11.63 5.52
CA GLN A 165 11.13 11.08 6.12
C GLN A 165 10.68 9.74 5.53
N LEU A 166 11.25 9.27 4.43
CA LEU A 166 10.95 7.95 3.86
C LEU A 166 11.68 6.81 4.60
N TYR A 167 12.65 7.12 5.45
CA TYR A 167 13.47 6.15 6.15
C TYR A 167 13.45 6.42 7.65
N ASP A 168 13.15 5.39 8.44
CA ASP A 168 13.37 5.46 9.89
C ASP A 168 14.87 5.62 10.19
N HIS A 169 15.69 4.94 9.39
CA HIS A 169 17.16 4.99 9.43
C HIS A 169 17.70 4.93 8.01
N MET A 170 18.53 5.92 7.65
CA MET A 170 19.24 5.89 6.37
C MET A 170 20.22 4.71 6.32
N PRO A 171 20.47 4.13 5.13
CA PRO A 171 21.53 3.14 4.97
C PRO A 171 22.88 3.64 5.50
N GLU A 172 23.65 2.75 6.13
CA GLU A 172 24.93 3.10 6.75
C GLU A 172 25.86 3.86 5.79
N GLY A 173 26.44 4.96 6.28
CA GLY A 173 27.33 5.81 5.49
C GLY A 173 26.65 6.75 4.49
N MET A 174 25.32 6.78 4.43
CA MET A 174 24.58 7.69 3.55
C MET A 174 23.84 8.78 4.37
N THR A 175 23.85 10.01 3.86
CA THR A 175 22.95 11.07 4.31
C THR A 175 21.93 11.38 3.21
N PRO A 176 20.71 11.85 3.53
CA PRO A 176 19.71 12.15 2.52
C PRO A 176 20.23 13.17 1.49
N LEU A 177 20.89 14.24 1.93
CA LEU A 177 21.47 15.25 1.03
C LEU A 177 22.61 14.70 0.15
N ALA A 178 23.51 13.88 0.73
CA ALA A 178 24.60 13.28 -0.05
C ALA A 178 24.05 12.38 -1.16
N VAL A 179 23.02 11.59 -0.85
CA VAL A 179 22.32 10.78 -1.85
C VAL A 179 21.67 11.67 -2.90
N LEU A 180 20.94 12.73 -2.53
CA LEU A 180 20.28 13.60 -3.51
C LEU A 180 21.27 14.24 -4.49
N ARG A 181 22.42 14.71 -3.99
CA ARG A 181 23.47 15.35 -4.80
C ARG A 181 24.23 14.38 -5.70
N ASP A 182 24.44 13.13 -5.27
CA ASP A 182 25.20 12.14 -6.02
C ASP A 182 24.30 11.27 -6.91
N ARG A 183 24.34 11.52 -8.22
CA ARG A 183 23.59 10.74 -9.23
C ARG A 183 23.92 9.24 -9.19
N SER A 184 25.15 8.86 -8.89
CA SER A 184 25.56 7.46 -8.79
C SER A 184 24.89 6.80 -7.58
N GLN A 185 24.92 7.46 -6.42
CA GLN A 185 24.23 6.98 -5.21
C GLN A 185 22.72 6.88 -5.40
N ARG A 186 22.09 7.88 -6.05
CA ARG A 186 20.65 7.79 -6.37
C ARG A 186 20.31 6.59 -7.23
N LYS A 187 21.08 6.35 -8.29
CA LYS A 187 20.89 5.19 -9.17
C LYS A 187 21.06 3.88 -8.41
N GLN A 188 22.13 3.75 -7.62
CA GLN A 188 22.40 2.56 -6.83
C GLN A 188 21.26 2.27 -5.84
N LEU A 189 20.85 3.28 -5.06
CA LEU A 189 19.75 3.15 -4.12
C LEU A 189 18.41 2.88 -4.82
N GLY A 190 18.16 3.56 -5.94
CA GLY A 190 16.99 3.33 -6.78
C GLY A 190 16.90 1.88 -7.28
N ARG A 191 18.02 1.30 -7.70
CA ARG A 191 18.10 -0.12 -8.12
C ARG A 191 17.77 -1.08 -6.98
N LEU A 192 18.26 -0.81 -5.77
CA LEU A 192 17.93 -1.60 -4.57
C LEU A 192 16.42 -1.54 -4.27
N HIS A 193 15.81 -0.36 -4.41
CA HIS A 193 14.37 -0.22 -4.26
C HIS A 193 13.60 -0.97 -5.36
N LEU A 194 14.01 -0.91 -6.62
CA LEU A 194 13.38 -1.70 -7.69
C LEU A 194 13.49 -3.20 -7.47
N HIS A 195 14.64 -3.67 -6.97
CA HIS A 195 14.82 -5.07 -6.60
C HIS A 195 13.82 -5.48 -5.50
N LYS A 196 13.67 -4.67 -4.44
CA LYS A 196 12.66 -4.90 -3.39
C LYS A 196 11.23 -4.89 -3.97
N ALA A 197 10.90 -3.94 -4.85
CA ALA A 197 9.60 -3.88 -5.50
C ALA A 197 9.29 -5.15 -6.30
N LEU A 198 10.27 -5.66 -7.06
CA LEU A 198 10.14 -6.92 -7.80
C LEU A 198 9.92 -8.11 -6.87
N MET A 199 10.67 -8.20 -5.78
CA MET A 199 10.53 -9.29 -4.80
C MET A 199 9.14 -9.31 -4.17
N TYR A 200 8.63 -8.16 -3.71
CA TYR A 200 7.30 -8.08 -3.11
C TYR A 200 6.18 -8.35 -4.13
N HIS A 201 6.27 -7.83 -5.37
CA HIS A 201 5.28 -8.14 -6.40
C HIS A 201 5.29 -9.63 -6.81
N LYS A 202 6.47 -10.27 -6.88
CA LYS A 202 6.58 -11.72 -7.11
C LYS A 202 5.91 -12.51 -5.98
N GLU A 203 6.13 -12.11 -4.74
CA GLU A 203 5.49 -12.76 -3.59
C GLU A 203 3.97 -12.58 -3.61
N ALA A 204 3.48 -11.36 -3.89
CA ALA A 204 2.05 -11.09 -4.06
C ALA A 204 1.42 -11.98 -5.15
N LEU A 205 2.06 -12.10 -6.32
CA LEU A 205 1.63 -13.01 -7.39
C LEU A 205 1.65 -14.48 -6.94
N ARG A 206 2.70 -14.92 -6.24
CA ARG A 206 2.81 -16.29 -5.72
C ARG A 206 1.67 -16.63 -4.77
N VAL A 207 1.42 -15.77 -3.78
CA VAL A 207 0.33 -15.94 -2.80
C VAL A 207 -1.03 -15.93 -3.48
N CYS A 208 -1.24 -15.00 -4.43
CA CYS A 208 -2.49 -14.93 -5.20
C CYS A 208 -2.74 -16.23 -5.99
N ASN A 209 -1.70 -16.79 -6.62
CA ASN A 209 -1.78 -18.02 -7.40
C ASN A 209 -1.99 -19.30 -6.58
N LEU A 210 -1.54 -19.32 -5.32
CA LEU A 210 -1.74 -20.43 -4.40
C LEU A 210 -3.14 -20.46 -3.79
N CYS A 211 -3.81 -19.31 -3.67
CA CYS A 211 -5.17 -19.25 -3.16
C CYS A 211 -6.18 -19.45 -4.30
N THR A 212 -6.90 -20.57 -4.29
CA THR A 212 -7.86 -20.94 -5.35
C THR A 212 -8.90 -19.86 -5.64
N LYS A 213 -9.42 -19.20 -4.59
CA LYS A 213 -10.39 -18.09 -4.75
C LYS A 213 -9.77 -16.85 -5.38
N LEU A 214 -8.52 -16.52 -5.05
CA LEU A 214 -7.87 -15.30 -5.53
C LEU A 214 -7.33 -15.46 -6.96
N ARG A 215 -6.78 -16.63 -7.30
CA ARG A 215 -6.29 -16.91 -8.65
C ARG A 215 -7.35 -16.75 -9.73
N ASN A 216 -8.62 -16.98 -9.39
CA ASN A 216 -9.74 -16.85 -10.31
C ASN A 216 -10.29 -15.42 -10.43
N ILE A 217 -9.67 -14.44 -9.75
CA ILE A 217 -10.04 -13.01 -9.88
C ILE A 217 -9.13 -12.39 -10.94
N GLU A 218 -9.61 -12.33 -12.18
CA GLU A 218 -8.84 -11.88 -13.35
C GLU A 218 -8.26 -10.47 -13.17
N ILE A 219 -9.07 -9.53 -12.70
CA ILE A 219 -8.63 -8.14 -12.47
C ILE A 219 -7.50 -8.03 -11.44
N LEU A 220 -7.49 -8.90 -10.41
CA LEU A 220 -6.44 -8.93 -9.41
C LEU A 220 -5.11 -9.43 -10.02
N GLN A 221 -5.19 -10.47 -10.85
CA GLN A 221 -4.04 -11.01 -11.58
C GLN A 221 -3.46 -9.98 -12.54
N GLU A 222 -4.32 -9.26 -13.27
CA GLU A 222 -3.93 -8.20 -14.19
C GLU A 222 -3.20 -7.07 -13.47
N ILE A 223 -3.77 -6.54 -12.38
CA ILE A 223 -3.17 -5.45 -11.60
C ILE A 223 -1.77 -5.86 -11.10
N LEU A 224 -1.64 -7.04 -10.51
CA LEU A 224 -0.36 -7.52 -9.98
C LEU A 224 0.67 -7.75 -11.09
N SER A 225 0.24 -8.28 -12.24
CA SER A 225 1.11 -8.52 -13.41
C SER A 225 1.61 -7.22 -14.02
N VAL A 226 0.71 -6.25 -14.23
CA VAL A 226 1.05 -4.92 -14.76
C VAL A 226 2.02 -4.20 -13.81
N ALA A 227 1.75 -4.23 -12.50
CA ALA A 227 2.63 -3.61 -11.50
C ALA A 227 4.02 -4.26 -11.48
N HIS A 228 4.11 -5.59 -11.52
CA HIS A 228 5.38 -6.32 -11.63
C HIS A 228 6.14 -5.95 -12.92
N LYS A 229 5.46 -5.98 -14.08
CA LYS A 229 6.06 -5.63 -15.39
C LYS A 229 6.59 -4.20 -15.39
N ARG A 230 5.87 -3.26 -14.79
CA ARG A 230 6.28 -1.86 -14.67
C ARG A 230 7.55 -1.70 -13.83
N SER A 231 7.66 -2.40 -12.71
CA SER A 231 8.90 -2.42 -11.91
C SER A 231 10.06 -3.07 -12.68
N LEU A 232 9.79 -4.15 -13.43
CA LEU A 232 10.80 -4.85 -14.22
C LEU A 232 11.36 -3.98 -15.34
N LEU A 233 10.47 -3.33 -16.11
CA LEU A 233 10.87 -2.43 -17.19
C LEU A 233 11.79 -1.32 -16.66
N LYS A 234 11.40 -0.66 -15.56
CA LYS A 234 12.20 0.40 -14.94
C LYS A 234 13.56 -0.11 -14.44
N TYR A 235 13.60 -1.35 -13.93
CA TYR A 235 14.85 -1.99 -13.49
C TYR A 235 15.80 -2.25 -14.68
N THR A 236 15.28 -2.79 -15.78
CA THR A 236 16.08 -3.06 -16.98
C THR A 236 16.55 -1.78 -17.68
N GLU A 237 15.73 -0.72 -17.70
CA GLU A 237 16.12 0.60 -18.22
C GLU A 237 17.31 1.22 -17.47
N GLN A 238 17.43 0.95 -16.16
CA GLN A 238 18.61 1.38 -15.39
C GLN A 238 19.86 0.60 -15.76
N GLU A 239 19.76 -0.73 -15.92
CA GLU A 239 20.91 -1.58 -16.30
C GLU A 239 21.46 -1.19 -17.69
N GLN A 240 20.59 -1.04 -18.68
CA GLN A 240 21.01 -0.67 -20.04
C GLN A 240 21.68 0.71 -20.11
N LYS A 241 21.20 1.67 -19.31
CA LYS A 241 21.83 2.99 -19.23
C LYS A 241 23.21 2.91 -18.61
N ASP A 242 23.44 2.03 -17.63
CA ASP A 242 24.75 1.91 -16.98
C ASP A 242 25.77 1.16 -17.86
N ASP A 243 25.33 0.22 -18.69
CA ASP A 243 26.21 -0.49 -19.65
C ASP A 243 26.65 0.39 -20.83
N PHE A 244 25.87 1.41 -21.20
CA PHE A 244 26.24 2.34 -22.29
C PHE A 244 27.28 3.39 -21.88
N PHE A 245 27.52 3.58 -20.58
CA PHE A 245 28.48 4.54 -20.03
C PHE A 245 29.71 3.88 -19.38
N ARG A 246 29.89 2.56 -19.57
CA ARG A 246 31.10 1.81 -19.22
C ARG A 246 31.96 1.56 -20.45
#